data_AF-A0AAE0CWD4-F1
#
_entry.id   AF-A0AAE0CWD4-F1
#
_cell.length_a   1.000
_cell.length_b   1.000
_cell.length_c   1.000
_cell.angle_alpha   90.00
_cell.angle_beta   90.00
_cell.angle_gamma   90.00
#
_symmetry.space_group_name_H-M   'P 1'
#
loop_
_entity.id
_entity.type
_entity.pdbx_description
1 polymer ?
#
loop_
_entity_poly.entity_id
_entity_poly.type
_entity_poly.pdbx_seq_one_letter_code
_entity_poly.pdbx_strand_id
1 'polypeptide(L)'
;MEAYTKLVIVALVLGLAIFSTPTGTYGQGLCGMTKDGLKACQPSVVAENPAPPSTACCSALSKADLPCFCAFKNSKAMSYYGIDFNQAMLLPAKCKMVDSFHCS
;
A
#
# COMPACT_ATOMS: atom_id res chain seq x y z
N MET A 1 5.04 -38.03 -31.90
CA MET A 1 3.95 -37.20 -31.35
C MET A 1 4.12 -36.92 -29.84
N GLU A 2 4.99 -37.62 -29.10
CA GLU A 2 5.08 -37.40 -27.64
C GLU A 2 6.03 -36.24 -27.25
N ALA A 3 7.06 -35.98 -28.06
CA ALA A 3 8.04 -34.94 -27.80
C ALA A 3 7.45 -33.52 -27.92
N TYR A 4 6.57 -33.27 -28.90
CA TYR A 4 5.94 -31.94 -29.06
C TYR A 4 4.98 -31.65 -27.91
N THR A 5 4.22 -32.66 -27.43
CA THR A 5 3.34 -32.53 -26.27
C THR A 5 4.13 -32.18 -25.01
N LYS A 6 5.28 -32.82 -24.77
CA LYS A 6 6.15 -32.48 -23.63
C LYS A 6 6.74 -31.06 -23.73
N LEU A 7 7.14 -30.63 -24.93
CA LEU A 7 7.68 -29.29 -25.15
C LEU A 7 6.62 -28.19 -24.96
N VAL A 8 5.38 -28.43 -25.40
CA VAL A 8 4.26 -27.50 -25.19
C VAL A 8 3.93 -27.35 -23.70
N ILE A 9 3.95 -28.46 -22.94
CA ILE A 9 3.70 -28.44 -21.50
C ILE A 9 4.81 -27.68 -20.76
N VAL A 10 6.08 -27.91 -21.10
CA VAL A 10 7.23 -27.22 -20.48
C VAL A 10 7.21 -25.71 -20.79
N ALA A 11 6.86 -25.32 -22.03
CA ALA A 11 6.74 -23.92 -22.41
C ALA A 11 5.59 -23.21 -21.69
N LEU A 12 4.46 -23.89 -21.45
CA LEU A 12 3.30 -23.32 -20.76
C LEU A 12 3.56 -23.13 -19.26
N VAL A 13 4.28 -24.07 -18.62
CA VAL A 13 4.66 -23.96 -17.19
C VAL A 13 5.72 -22.87 -16.97
N LEU A 14 6.64 -22.68 -17.91
CA LEU A 14 7.68 -21.65 -17.80
C LEU A 14 7.16 -20.24 -18.11
N GLY A 15 6.15 -20.11 -18.98
CA GLY A 15 5.50 -18.82 -19.29
C GLY A 15 4.64 -18.25 -18.15
N LEU A 16 4.15 -19.09 -17.23
CA LEU A 16 3.34 -18.67 -16.08
C LEU A 16 4.18 -18.16 -14.89
N ALA A 17 5.51 -18.35 -14.90
CA ALA A 17 6.37 -17.97 -13.78
C ALA A 17 6.76 -16.46 -13.78
N ILE A 18 6.53 -15.73 -14.88
CA ILE A 18 7.05 -14.36 -15.06
C ILE A 18 6.12 -13.27 -14.50
N PHE A 19 4.94 -13.63 -13.98
CA PHE A 19 4.02 -12.70 -13.31
C PHE A 19 3.91 -12.92 -11.81
N SER A 20 4.95 -13.48 -11.18
CA SER A 20 5.11 -13.36 -9.73
C SER A 20 5.59 -11.95 -9.40
N THR A 21 4.69 -10.96 -9.48
CA THR A 21 4.84 -9.80 -8.61
C THR A 21 4.89 -10.37 -7.19
N PRO A 22 5.89 -10.02 -6.38
CA PRO A 22 5.87 -10.38 -4.97
C PRO A 22 4.70 -9.61 -4.38
N THR A 23 3.52 -10.22 -4.35
CA THR A 23 2.43 -9.77 -3.50
C THR A 23 2.93 -10.00 -2.09
N GLY A 24 3.53 -8.95 -1.55
CA GLY A 24 4.19 -8.97 -0.26
C GLY A 24 3.27 -9.61 0.75
N THR A 25 3.73 -10.71 1.33
CA THR A 25 3.08 -11.36 2.47
C THR A 25 3.31 -10.48 3.71
N TYR A 26 2.70 -9.29 3.72
CA TYR A 26 2.67 -8.40 4.88
C TYR A 26 1.32 -8.62 5.56
N GLY A 27 1.35 -9.26 6.72
CA GLY A 27 0.21 -9.92 7.36
C GLY A 27 -1.08 -9.11 7.36
N GLN A 28 -2.14 -9.68 6.78
CA GLN A 28 -3.56 -9.40 7.05
C GLN A 28 -4.00 -7.92 7.10
N GLY A 29 -3.23 -7.00 6.51
CA GLY A 29 -3.35 -5.56 6.69
C GLY A 29 -3.44 -4.78 5.38
N LEU A 30 -4.03 -3.59 5.41
CA LEU A 30 -4.17 -2.73 4.23
C LEU A 30 -2.80 -2.12 3.89
N CYS A 31 -2.28 -2.42 2.70
CA CYS A 31 -0.98 -1.93 2.25
C CYS A 31 0.15 -2.15 3.27
N GLY A 32 0.17 -3.32 3.92
CA GLY A 32 1.17 -3.67 4.94
C GLY A 32 0.94 -3.05 6.32
N MET A 33 -0.16 -2.33 6.54
CA MET A 33 -0.53 -1.76 7.84
C MET A 33 -1.65 -2.54 8.53
N THR A 34 -1.49 -2.77 9.84
CA THR A 34 -2.57 -3.29 10.67
C THR A 34 -3.69 -2.26 10.83
N LYS A 35 -4.89 -2.72 11.20
CA LYS A 35 -6.04 -1.86 11.51
C LYS A 35 -5.69 -0.78 12.56
N ASP A 36 -4.92 -1.16 13.59
CA ASP A 36 -4.51 -0.26 14.66
C ASP A 36 -3.49 0.76 14.17
N GLY A 37 -2.59 0.36 13.27
CA GLY A 37 -1.66 1.27 12.59
C GLY A 37 -2.39 2.33 11.77
N LEU A 38 -3.39 1.92 10.99
CA LEU A 38 -4.22 2.85 10.20
C LEU A 38 -5.00 3.80 11.11
N LYS A 39 -5.62 3.27 12.18
CA LYS A 39 -6.37 4.06 13.15
C LYS A 39 -5.48 5.07 13.88
N ALA A 40 -4.23 4.70 14.20
CA ALA A 40 -3.26 5.62 14.79
C ALA A 40 -2.89 6.79 13.85
N CYS A 41 -2.98 6.58 12.53
CA CYS A 41 -2.73 7.61 11.53
C CYS A 41 -3.94 8.44 11.15
N GLN A 42 -5.16 7.92 11.34
CA GLN A 42 -6.41 8.60 11.02
C GLN A 42 -6.48 10.08 11.43
N PRO A 43 -6.16 10.49 12.68
CA PRO A 43 -6.25 11.91 13.08
C PRO A 43 -5.27 12.84 12.35
N SER A 44 -4.25 12.30 11.69
CA SER A 44 -3.24 13.06 10.95
C SER A 44 -3.52 13.16 9.46
N VAL A 45 -4.57 12.48 9.00
CA VAL A 45 -4.98 12.42 7.60
C VAL A 45 -6.43 12.86 7.39
N VAL A 46 -6.99 13.65 8.32
CA VAL A 46 -8.31 14.29 8.15
C VAL A 46 -8.21 15.57 7.33
N ALA A 47 -9.30 15.97 6.66
CA ALA A 47 -9.32 17.16 5.82
C ALA A 47 -9.10 18.47 6.60
N GLU A 48 -9.76 18.61 7.75
CA GLU A 48 -9.74 19.83 8.55
C GLU A 48 -8.84 19.66 9.78
N ASN A 49 -7.87 20.57 9.94
CA ASN A 49 -6.98 20.65 11.10
C ASN A 49 -6.35 19.30 11.51
N PRO A 50 -5.59 18.63 10.61
CA PRO A 50 -4.97 17.35 10.91
C PRO A 50 -3.98 17.48 12.07
N ALA A 51 -4.07 16.56 13.02
CA ALA A 51 -3.15 16.47 14.14
C ALA A 51 -1.75 16.01 13.67
N PRO A 52 -0.66 16.39 14.37
CA PRO A 52 0.66 15.83 14.08
C PRO A 52 0.65 14.30 14.22
N PRO A 53 1.40 13.58 13.38
CA PRO A 53 1.44 12.12 13.42
C PRO A 53 2.04 11.62 14.73
N SER A 54 1.38 10.63 15.33
CA SER A 54 1.89 9.93 16.50
C SER A 54 3.08 9.05 16.13
N THR A 55 3.94 8.73 17.12
CA THR A 55 5.03 7.77 16.94
C THR A 55 4.52 6.41 16.49
N ALA A 56 3.35 5.99 16.99
CA ALA A 56 2.71 4.73 16.57
C ALA A 56 2.31 4.75 15.09
N CYS A 57 1.75 5.88 14.63
CA CYS A 57 1.43 6.06 13.22
C CYS A 57 2.69 5.98 12.34
N CYS A 58 3.73 6.76 12.65
CA CYS A 58 4.95 6.73 11.84
C CYS A 58 5.65 5.36 11.89
N SER A 59 5.62 4.67 13.03
CA SER A 59 6.16 3.31 13.14
C SER A 59 5.41 2.33 12.25
N ALA A 60 4.08 2.43 12.18
CA ALA A 60 3.27 1.58 11.33
C ALA A 60 3.46 1.93 9.84
N LEU A 61 3.48 3.22 9.50
CA LEU A 61 3.70 3.69 8.13
C LEU A 61 5.09 3.31 7.59
N SER A 62 6.11 3.18 8.46
CA SER A 62 7.48 2.84 8.04
C SER A 62 7.61 1.43 7.46
N LYS A 63 6.62 0.56 7.75
CA LYS A 63 6.53 -0.81 7.25
C LYS A 63 5.48 -0.95 6.15
N ALA A 64 4.83 0.15 5.78
CA ALA A 64 3.73 0.15 4.84
C ALA A 64 4.23 0.24 3.39
N ASP A 65 3.41 -0.29 2.49
CA ASP A 65 3.58 -0.12 1.05
C ASP A 65 2.94 1.21 0.65
N LEU A 66 3.76 2.28 0.59
CA LEU A 66 3.29 3.62 0.23
C LEU A 66 2.63 3.66 -1.17
N PRO A 67 3.23 3.09 -2.23
CA PRO A 67 2.58 2.96 -3.54
C PRO A 67 1.23 2.25 -3.52
N CYS A 68 1.05 1.22 -2.68
CA CYS A 68 -0.25 0.54 -2.57
C CYS A 68 -1.39 1.49 -2.17
N PHE A 69 -1.13 2.50 -1.34
CA PHE A 69 -2.16 3.48 -0.97
C PHE A 69 -2.67 4.31 -2.15
N CYS A 70 -1.89 4.42 -3.23
CA CYS A 70 -2.31 5.12 -4.44
C CYS A 70 -3.54 4.49 -5.11
N ALA A 71 -3.79 3.19 -4.90
CA ALA A 71 -5.01 2.52 -5.38
C ALA A 71 -6.30 3.09 -4.74
N PHE A 72 -6.18 3.79 -3.61
CA PHE A 72 -7.30 4.43 -2.92
C PHE A 72 -7.50 5.90 -3.34
N LYS A 73 -6.68 6.41 -4.26
CA LYS A 73 -6.86 7.73 -4.87
C LYS A 73 -8.25 7.78 -5.52
N ASN A 74 -9.11 8.70 -5.07
CA ASN A 74 -10.52 8.84 -5.46
C ASN A 74 -11.47 7.72 -4.99
N SER A 75 -11.04 6.84 -4.08
CA SER A 75 -11.94 5.84 -3.52
C SER A 75 -12.93 6.47 -2.54
N LYS A 76 -14.21 6.12 -2.66
CA LYS A 76 -15.27 6.52 -1.71
C LYS A 76 -15.01 6.01 -0.28
N ALA A 77 -14.16 4.98 -0.12
CA ALA A 77 -13.80 4.45 1.18
C ALA A 77 -13.14 5.53 2.07
N MET A 78 -12.37 6.44 1.48
CA MET A 78 -11.70 7.50 2.24
C MET A 78 -12.69 8.42 2.96
N SER A 79 -13.75 8.83 2.26
CA SER A 79 -14.81 9.68 2.83
C SER A 79 -15.53 8.99 3.99
N TYR A 80 -15.75 7.67 3.91
CA TYR A 80 -16.40 6.92 4.99
C TYR A 80 -15.60 6.93 6.30
N TYR A 81 -14.27 6.89 6.19
CA TYR A 81 -13.37 6.93 7.35
C TYR A 81 -12.93 8.35 7.74
N GLY A 82 -13.46 9.38 7.09
CA GLY A 82 -13.07 10.78 7.31
C GLY A 82 -11.62 11.08 6.93
N ILE A 83 -11.06 10.30 6.00
CA ILE A 83 -9.68 10.42 5.52
C ILE A 83 -9.66 11.30 4.27
N ASP A 84 -8.73 12.24 4.24
CA ASP A 84 -8.36 13.01 3.06
C ASP A 84 -7.08 12.46 2.45
N PHE A 85 -7.16 12.09 1.17
CA PHE A 85 -6.03 11.49 0.45
C PHE A 85 -4.85 12.46 0.34
N ASN A 86 -5.11 13.76 0.16
CA ASN A 86 -4.05 14.75 0.02
C ASN A 86 -3.27 14.90 1.33
N GLN A 87 -3.95 14.89 2.48
CA GLN A 87 -3.30 14.85 3.79
C GLN A 87 -2.55 13.55 4.03
N ALA A 88 -3.10 12.41 3.58
CA ALA A 88 -2.41 11.12 3.68
C ALA A 88 -1.09 11.10 2.88
N MET A 89 -1.02 11.74 1.72
CA MET A 89 0.21 11.84 0.92
C MET A 89 1.30 12.70 1.57
N LEU A 90 0.95 13.60 2.49
CA LEU A 90 1.92 14.40 3.25
C LEU A 90 2.51 13.64 4.44
N LEU A 91 1.86 12.54 4.85
CA LEU A 91 2.23 11.78 6.04
C LEU A 91 3.65 11.19 5.98
N PRO A 92 4.12 10.61 4.85
CA PRO A 92 5.49 10.09 4.74
C PRO A 92 6.55 11.16 4.98
N ALA A 93 6.33 12.39 4.49
CA ALA A 93 7.22 13.52 4.72
C ALA A 93 7.16 14.03 6.17
N LYS A 94 5.96 14.14 6.76
CA LYS A 94 5.78 14.50 8.18
C LYS A 94 6.45 13.48 9.12
N CYS A 95 6.48 12.22 8.73
CA CYS A 95 7.20 11.16 9.45
C CYS A 95 8.69 11.02 9.08
N LYS A 96 9.21 11.90 8.20
CA LYS A 96 10.63 11.93 7.78
C LYS A 96 11.11 10.64 7.10
N MET A 97 10.23 9.97 6.36
CA MET A 97 10.60 8.75 5.61
C MET A 97 11.11 9.07 4.21
N VAL A 98 10.53 10.09 3.59
CA VAL A 98 10.86 10.60 2.25
C VAL A 98 10.67 12.12 2.24
N ASP A 99 11.33 12.85 1.35
CA ASP A 99 11.15 14.30 1.23
C ASP A 99 9.77 14.66 0.67
N SER A 100 9.27 13.90 -0.29
CA SER A 100 7.92 13.99 -0.82
C SER A 100 7.43 12.63 -1.32
N PHE A 101 6.11 12.44 -1.33
CA PHE A 101 5.50 11.23 -1.87
C PHE A 101 4.42 11.60 -2.88
N HIS A 102 4.51 11.02 -4.07
CA HIS A 102 3.57 11.25 -5.16
C HIS A 102 3.12 9.91 -5.76
N CYS A 103 1.82 9.80 -6.05
CA CYS A 103 1.27 8.70 -6.81
C CYS A 103 1.40 9.01 -8.30
N SER A 104 2.17 8.18 -9.01
CA SER A 104 2.34 8.20 -10.47
C SER A 104 1.05 7.95 -11.22
#